data_AF-A0A7T5JV05-F1
#
_entry.id   AF-A0A7T5JV05-F1
#
_cell.length_a   1.000
_cell.length_b   1.000
_cell.length_c   1.000
_cell.angle_alpha   90.00
_cell.angle_beta   90.00
_cell.angle_gamma   90.00
#
_symmetry.space_group_name_H-M   'P 1'
#
loop_
_entity.id
_entity.type
_entity.pdbx_description
1 polymer ?
#
loop_
_entity_poly.entity_id
_entity_poly.type
_entity_poly.pdbx_seq_one_letter_code
_entity_poly.pdbx_strand_id
1 'polypeptide(L)'
;MICKFHEKPLFKAFFAVTMTYTCLGMLNPPACSADTAKGLPVSRGYSIHINLEQPQLKLYKMGRLVKTYPVALGKPSTPTPIGKWKIIDKQKDWGSGFGSRWLGLNVSWGTYGIHGTNSPQSIGQYVSNGCIRMYNSDVEELYKKLPLRTTVVIEGDPLRSLRVLEYGNAGADVQLVQRRLKQLGYFQGKCDGRFGPVTQFAVTNFQLANRLPMVGSVGLREYKELGLIKRD
;
A
#
# COMPACT_ATOMS: atom_id res chain seq x y z
N MET A 1 7.34 -43.17 33.65
CA MET A 1 7.12 -41.70 33.76
C MET A 1 5.95 -41.35 32.87
N ILE A 2 4.84 -40.95 33.49
CA ILE A 2 3.52 -40.78 32.87
C ILE A 2 3.37 -39.36 32.31
N CYS A 3 2.69 -39.27 31.17
CA CYS A 3 2.32 -38.08 30.42
C CYS A 3 1.74 -36.93 31.27
N LYS A 4 2.02 -35.68 30.87
CA LYS A 4 1.14 -34.55 31.17
C LYS A 4 0.89 -33.72 29.91
N PHE A 5 -0.34 -33.83 29.42
CA PHE A 5 -1.01 -32.84 28.57
C PHE A 5 -1.15 -31.53 29.34
N HIS A 6 -0.99 -30.40 28.67
CA HIS A 6 -1.34 -29.08 29.20
C HIS A 6 -2.62 -28.61 28.53
N GLU A 7 -3.70 -28.60 29.32
CA GLU A 7 -5.02 -28.10 28.95
C GLU A 7 -5.08 -26.57 29.11
N LYS A 8 -5.85 -25.93 28.23
CA LYS A 8 -6.23 -24.51 28.31
C LYS A 8 -7.38 -24.34 29.31
N PRO A 9 -7.47 -23.25 30.11
CA PRO A 9 -8.68 -22.98 30.86
C PRO A 9 -9.67 -22.14 30.05
N LEU A 10 -10.83 -22.73 29.81
CA LEU A 10 -12.11 -22.06 29.53
C LEU A 10 -12.67 -21.52 30.86
N PHE A 11 -12.99 -20.23 30.94
CA PHE A 11 -13.81 -19.69 32.04
C PHE A 11 -15.17 -19.25 31.49
N LYS A 12 -16.21 -20.00 31.85
CA LYS A 12 -17.62 -19.57 31.88
C LYS A 12 -17.98 -19.32 33.34
N ALA A 13 -18.61 -18.19 33.64
CA ALA A 13 -19.33 -17.98 34.89
C ALA A 13 -20.66 -17.29 34.58
N PHE A 14 -21.74 -18.00 34.88
CA PHE A 14 -23.11 -17.50 34.98
C PHE A 14 -23.33 -17.03 36.42
N PHE A 15 -23.89 -15.84 36.62
CA PHE A 15 -24.67 -15.51 37.81
C PHE A 15 -25.81 -14.58 37.40
N ALA A 16 -27.04 -15.04 37.70
CA ALA A 16 -28.27 -14.29 37.55
C ALA A 16 -28.52 -13.47 38.83
N VAL A 17 -28.83 -12.19 38.68
CA VAL A 17 -29.53 -11.39 39.70
C VAL A 17 -30.53 -10.48 38.97
N THR A 18 -31.81 -10.69 39.27
CA THR A 18 -32.93 -9.85 38.86
C THR A 18 -33.05 -8.63 39.77
N MET A 19 -33.06 -7.43 39.19
CA MET A 19 -33.46 -6.19 39.86
C MET A 19 -34.29 -5.36 38.88
N THR A 20 -35.58 -5.27 39.13
CA THR A 20 -36.53 -4.43 38.42
C THR A 20 -36.44 -3.00 38.93
N TYR A 21 -36.11 -2.06 38.04
CA TYR A 21 -36.36 -0.62 38.24
C TYR A 21 -37.00 -0.03 36.99
N THR A 22 -38.26 0.34 37.12
CA THR A 22 -38.93 1.31 36.25
C THR A 22 -38.60 2.72 36.71
N CYS A 23 -38.03 3.56 35.84
CA CYS A 23 -38.52 4.94 35.65
C CYS A 23 -37.85 5.64 34.46
N LEU A 24 -38.72 6.04 33.53
CA LEU A 24 -38.75 7.22 32.67
C LEU A 24 -37.56 8.20 32.75
N GLY A 25 -36.89 8.41 31.61
CA GLY A 25 -35.93 9.50 31.41
C GLY A 25 -35.19 9.37 30.09
N MET A 26 -35.75 9.93 29.02
CA MET A 26 -35.05 10.07 27.73
C MET A 26 -33.91 11.08 27.87
N LEU A 27 -32.70 10.59 28.10
CA LEU A 27 -31.48 11.35 27.85
C LEU A 27 -30.90 10.84 26.53
N ASN A 28 -31.14 11.62 25.47
CA ASN A 28 -30.43 11.48 24.21
C ASN A 28 -28.93 11.39 24.50
N PRO A 29 -28.19 10.42 23.93
CA PRO A 29 -26.74 10.51 23.92
C PRO A 29 -26.35 11.82 23.23
N PRO A 30 -25.34 12.55 23.72
CA PRO A 30 -24.83 13.70 22.98
C PRO A 30 -24.43 13.20 21.59
N ALA A 31 -25.10 13.72 20.57
CA ALA A 31 -24.71 13.51 19.19
C ALA A 31 -23.22 13.83 19.11
N CYS A 32 -22.44 12.86 18.65
CA CYS A 32 -21.03 13.07 18.35
C CYS A 32 -20.99 14.25 17.37
N SER A 33 -20.61 15.42 17.89
CA SER A 33 -20.42 16.63 17.10
C SER A 33 -19.51 16.25 15.96
N ALA A 34 -20.02 16.36 14.74
CA ALA A 34 -19.23 16.27 13.55
C ALA A 34 -18.26 17.44 13.59
N ASP A 35 -17.05 17.19 14.10
CA ASP A 35 -15.95 18.11 13.98
C ASP A 35 -15.75 18.40 12.50
N THR A 36 -16.15 19.61 12.15
CA THR A 36 -15.97 20.22 10.85
C THR A 36 -14.50 20.16 10.49
N ALA A 37 -14.16 19.22 9.61
CA ALA A 37 -12.89 19.19 8.91
C ALA A 37 -12.78 20.47 8.05
N LYS A 38 -12.34 21.57 8.68
CA LYS A 38 -12.02 22.83 8.03
C LYS A 38 -11.01 22.57 6.90
N GLY A 39 -11.45 22.81 5.66
CA GLY A 39 -10.64 23.52 4.67
C GLY A 39 -9.53 22.77 3.93
N LEU A 40 -9.53 21.45 3.87
CA LEU A 40 -9.04 20.68 2.72
C LEU A 40 -9.69 21.08 1.38
N PRO A 41 -9.10 21.76 0.36
CA PRO A 41 -9.72 21.73 -0.97
C PRO A 41 -9.76 20.26 -1.41
N VAL A 42 -10.96 19.68 -1.32
CA VAL A 42 -11.31 18.39 -1.88
C VAL A 42 -10.87 18.44 -3.34
N SER A 43 -10.27 17.35 -3.85
CA SER A 43 -9.89 17.30 -5.27
C SER A 43 -11.06 17.83 -6.09
N ARG A 44 -10.82 18.71 -7.07
CA ARG A 44 -11.87 19.41 -7.85
C ARG A 44 -12.70 18.44 -8.72
N GLY A 45 -13.23 17.38 -8.13
CA GLY A 45 -13.72 16.16 -8.75
C GLY A 45 -12.63 15.26 -9.35
N TYR A 46 -11.36 15.65 -9.37
CA TYR A 46 -10.32 14.89 -10.07
C TYR A 46 -9.83 13.67 -9.28
N SER A 47 -9.58 12.59 -10.01
CA SER A 47 -8.86 11.40 -9.53
C SER A 47 -8.09 10.74 -10.67
N ILE A 48 -7.03 10.03 -10.32
CA ILE A 48 -6.21 9.24 -11.24
C ILE A 48 -6.37 7.76 -10.88
N HIS A 49 -6.53 6.91 -11.88
CA HIS A 49 -6.52 5.46 -11.75
C HIS A 49 -5.47 4.85 -12.67
N ILE A 50 -4.66 3.93 -12.14
CA ILE A 50 -3.61 3.22 -12.86
C ILE A 50 -3.77 1.73 -12.54
N ASN A 51 -3.84 0.89 -13.56
CA ASN A 51 -3.80 -0.57 -13.40
C ASN A 51 -2.41 -1.05 -13.84
N LEU A 52 -1.71 -1.84 -13.05
CA LEU A 52 -0.39 -2.35 -13.40
C LEU A 52 -0.39 -3.38 -14.54
N GLU A 53 -1.54 -3.94 -14.93
CA GLU A 53 -1.67 -4.86 -16.06
C GLU A 53 -1.61 -4.15 -17.41
N GLN A 54 -2.00 -2.88 -17.46
CA GLN A 54 -2.03 -2.07 -18.67
C GLN A 54 -1.30 -0.76 -18.38
N PRO A 55 -0.18 -0.45 -19.04
CA PRO A 55 0.65 0.72 -18.75
C PRO A 55 -0.04 2.03 -19.20
N GLN A 56 -1.14 2.36 -18.53
CA GLN A 56 -2.01 3.49 -18.80
C GLN A 56 -2.42 4.18 -17.50
N LEU A 57 -2.49 5.51 -17.57
CA LEU A 57 -3.04 6.37 -16.54
C LEU A 57 -4.38 6.93 -17.01
N LYS A 58 -5.44 6.70 -16.24
CA LYS A 58 -6.79 7.19 -16.53
C LYS A 58 -7.11 8.37 -15.61
N LEU A 59 -7.43 9.52 -16.20
CA LEU A 59 -7.86 10.72 -15.50
C LEU A 59 -9.39 10.76 -15.45
N TYR A 60 -9.95 10.94 -14.27
CA TYR A 60 -11.38 11.10 -14.04
C TYR A 60 -11.69 12.48 -13.47
N LYS A 61 -12.86 13.02 -13.79
CA LYS A 61 -13.45 14.23 -13.18
C LYS A 61 -14.91 13.93 -12.82
N MET A 62 -15.26 14.09 -11.54
CA MET A 62 -16.59 13.78 -11.03
C MET A 62 -17.04 12.35 -11.40
N GLY A 63 -16.11 11.39 -11.31
CA GLY A 63 -16.35 9.98 -11.64
C GLY A 63 -16.42 9.66 -13.14
N ARG A 64 -16.37 10.65 -14.03
CA ARG A 64 -16.37 10.43 -15.48
C ARG A 64 -14.95 10.39 -16.04
N LEU A 65 -14.67 9.41 -16.89
CA LEU A 65 -13.39 9.30 -17.59
C LEU A 65 -13.21 10.53 -18.49
N VAL A 66 -12.10 11.24 -18.30
CA VAL A 66 -11.74 12.44 -19.08
C VAL A 66 -10.75 12.09 -20.17
N LYS A 67 -9.68 11.37 -19.80
CA LYS A 67 -8.58 11.03 -20.73
C LYS A 67 -7.80 9.82 -20.23
N THR A 68 -7.21 9.10 -21.17
CA THR A 68 -6.26 8.02 -20.91
C THR A 68 -4.92 8.40 -21.51
N TYR A 69 -3.84 8.19 -20.75
CA TYR A 69 -2.47 8.49 -21.15
C TYR A 69 -1.64 7.21 -21.11
N PRO A 70 -0.79 6.94 -22.10
CA PRO A 70 0.20 5.88 -22.00
C PRO A 70 1.27 6.27 -20.98
N VAL A 71 1.76 5.32 -20.19
CA VAL A 71 2.78 5.57 -19.16
C VAL A 71 3.85 4.48 -19.15
N ALA A 72 5.03 4.77 -18.59
CA ALA A 72 5.96 3.72 -18.19
C ALA A 72 5.81 3.43 -16.69
N LEU A 73 5.90 2.16 -16.32
CA LEU A 73 5.75 1.69 -14.94
C LEU A 73 7.04 1.04 -14.42
N GLY A 74 7.04 0.72 -13.13
CA GLY A 74 8.14 0.05 -12.46
C GLY A 74 8.36 -1.36 -13.00
N LYS A 75 9.63 -1.76 -13.10
CA LYS A 75 10.00 -3.15 -13.39
C LYS A 75 9.59 -4.10 -12.25
N PRO A 76 9.50 -5.42 -12.49
CA PRO A 76 9.15 -6.40 -11.45
C PRO A 76 10.01 -6.33 -10.18
N SER A 77 11.28 -5.92 -10.28
CA SER A 77 12.20 -5.78 -9.15
C SER A 77 12.13 -4.43 -8.41
N THR A 78 11.49 -3.41 -9.00
CA THR A 78 11.22 -2.10 -8.37
C THR A 78 9.81 -1.63 -8.77
N PRO A 79 8.77 -2.32 -8.25
CA PRO A 79 7.41 -2.16 -8.75
C PRO A 79 6.84 -0.78 -8.43
N THR A 80 5.92 -0.33 -9.28
CA THR A 80 5.11 0.85 -9.01
C THR A 80 4.25 0.63 -7.75
N PRO A 81 4.13 1.62 -6.85
CA PRO A 81 3.54 1.43 -5.54
C PRO A 81 2.02 1.23 -5.61
N ILE A 82 1.54 -0.01 -5.54
CA ILE A 82 0.12 -0.33 -5.42
C ILE A 82 -0.44 0.29 -4.14
N GLY A 83 -1.59 0.96 -4.24
CA GLY A 83 -2.25 1.61 -3.10
C GLY A 83 -3.07 2.84 -3.48
N LYS A 84 -3.59 3.51 -2.46
CA LYS A 84 -4.31 4.79 -2.59
C LYS A 84 -3.44 5.92 -2.07
N TRP A 85 -3.02 6.79 -2.96
CA TRP A 85 -2.08 7.89 -2.70
C TRP A 85 -2.71 9.25 -2.98
N LYS A 86 -1.99 10.29 -2.60
CA LYS A 86 -2.32 11.69 -2.86
C LYS A 86 -1.13 12.39 -3.46
N ILE A 87 -1.40 13.29 -4.41
CA ILE A 87 -0.40 14.25 -4.88
C ILE A 87 -0.14 15.24 -3.75
N ILE A 88 1.08 15.27 -3.23
CA ILE A 88 1.48 16.14 -2.11
C ILE A 88 2.52 17.20 -2.51
N ASP A 89 3.13 17.04 -3.68
CA ASP A 89 4.18 17.93 -4.17
C ASP A 89 4.06 18.11 -5.69
N LYS A 90 4.45 19.29 -6.18
CA LYS A 90 4.40 19.68 -7.59
C LYS A 90 5.57 20.59 -7.94
N GLN A 91 6.43 20.15 -8.86
CA GLN A 91 7.61 20.91 -9.29
C GLN A 91 7.78 20.90 -10.81
N LYS A 92 8.45 21.91 -11.36
CA LYS A 92 8.77 21.99 -12.80
C LYS A 92 10.11 21.32 -13.11
N ASP A 93 11.15 21.61 -12.33
CA ASP A 93 12.52 21.19 -12.65
C ASP A 93 13.10 20.35 -11.50
N TRP A 94 12.44 19.23 -11.19
CA TRP A 94 12.81 18.37 -10.05
C TRP A 94 14.18 17.71 -10.22
N GLY A 95 14.62 17.50 -11.46
CA GLY A 95 15.91 16.94 -11.82
C GLY A 95 15.97 16.49 -13.27
N SER A 96 17.19 16.38 -13.83
CA SER A 96 17.42 16.15 -15.27
C SER A 96 16.78 14.87 -15.83
N GLY A 97 16.58 13.84 -15.01
CA GLY A 97 15.94 12.57 -15.41
C GLY A 97 14.41 12.53 -15.34
N PHE A 98 13.77 13.59 -14.85
CA PHE A 98 12.33 13.57 -14.51
C PHE A 98 11.45 14.30 -15.53
N GLY A 99 12.05 14.75 -16.63
CA GLY A 99 11.35 15.50 -17.67
C GLY A 99 10.88 16.86 -17.17
N SER A 100 9.78 17.35 -17.74
CA SER A 100 9.37 18.74 -17.53
C SER A 100 8.52 19.00 -16.29
N ARG A 101 7.95 17.98 -15.64
CA ARG A 101 7.13 18.16 -14.42
C ARG A 101 7.24 16.96 -13.49
N TRP A 102 7.08 17.23 -12.21
CA TRP A 102 7.01 16.26 -11.13
C TRP A 102 5.71 16.43 -10.33
N LEU A 103 5.02 15.32 -10.06
CA LEU A 103 3.85 15.21 -9.19
C LEU A 103 4.16 14.15 -8.11
N GLY A 104 4.62 14.60 -6.93
CA GLY A 104 5.05 13.71 -5.85
C GLY A 104 3.88 13.06 -5.11
N LEU A 105 4.02 11.77 -4.81
CA LEU A 105 3.02 10.95 -4.12
C LEU A 105 3.45 10.68 -2.66
N ASN A 106 2.47 10.61 -1.75
CA ASN A 106 2.69 10.32 -0.33
C ASN A 106 2.89 8.82 0.00
N VAL A 107 3.74 8.13 -0.76
CA VAL A 107 4.02 6.71 -0.56
C VAL A 107 4.84 6.52 0.72
N SER A 108 4.43 5.60 1.60
CA SER A 108 5.04 5.47 2.94
C SER A 108 6.46 4.91 2.93
N TRP A 109 6.86 4.25 1.84
CA TRP A 109 8.14 3.56 1.73
C TRP A 109 9.15 4.19 0.76
N GLY A 110 8.91 5.40 0.25
CA GLY A 110 9.92 6.10 -0.54
C GLY A 110 9.39 7.30 -1.32
N THR A 111 10.29 7.86 -2.12
CA THR A 111 9.96 8.97 -3.03
C THR A 111 9.45 8.41 -4.34
N TYR A 112 8.16 8.60 -4.59
CA TYR A 112 7.51 8.17 -5.83
C TYR A 112 6.71 9.33 -6.40
N GLY A 113 6.60 9.37 -7.72
CA GLY A 113 5.89 10.43 -8.41
C GLY A 113 5.40 10.02 -9.78
N ILE A 114 4.49 10.83 -10.31
CA ILE A 114 4.15 10.87 -11.73
C ILE A 114 4.98 12.00 -12.33
N HIS A 115 5.77 11.71 -13.36
CA HIS A 115 6.69 12.68 -13.92
C HIS A 115 6.87 12.51 -15.44
N GLY A 116 7.47 13.51 -16.07
CA GLY A 116 7.83 13.46 -17.50
C GLY A 116 8.97 12.48 -17.78
N THR A 117 9.58 12.55 -18.95
CA THR A 117 10.78 11.73 -19.23
C THR A 117 11.67 12.37 -20.28
N ASN A 118 12.96 12.10 -20.17
CA ASN A 118 13.97 12.33 -21.21
C ASN A 118 14.18 11.10 -22.12
N SER A 119 13.44 10.00 -21.88
CA SER A 119 13.46 8.80 -22.71
C SER A 119 12.03 8.44 -23.16
N PRO A 120 11.44 9.19 -24.12
CA PRO A 120 10.06 8.98 -24.58
C PRO A 120 9.78 7.55 -25.06
N GLN A 121 10.79 6.83 -25.53
CA GLN A 121 10.70 5.44 -25.97
C GLN A 121 10.37 4.48 -24.81
N SER A 122 10.61 4.88 -23.56
CA SER A 122 10.27 4.07 -22.38
C SER A 122 8.77 4.00 -22.09
N ILE A 123 7.97 4.92 -22.64
CA ILE A 123 6.53 4.98 -22.43
C ILE A 123 5.86 3.72 -23.01
N GLY A 124 4.96 3.11 -22.25
CA GLY A 124 4.35 1.82 -22.56
C GLY A 124 5.12 0.61 -22.02
N GLN A 125 6.25 0.80 -21.32
CA GLN A 125 7.10 -0.29 -20.82
C GLN A 125 7.19 -0.35 -19.29
N TYR A 126 7.67 -1.48 -18.76
CA TYR A 126 7.92 -1.72 -17.33
C TYR A 126 9.42 -1.59 -17.01
N VAL A 127 9.93 -0.35 -17.04
CA VAL A 127 11.39 -0.08 -17.01
C VAL A 127 11.81 0.92 -15.93
N SER A 128 10.86 1.54 -15.23
CA SER A 128 11.18 2.55 -14.22
C SER A 128 11.61 1.91 -12.90
N ASN A 129 12.09 2.73 -11.96
CA ASN A 129 12.35 2.32 -10.58
C ASN A 129 11.12 2.45 -9.66
N GLY A 130 9.92 2.40 -10.25
CA GLY A 130 8.63 2.45 -9.56
C GLY A 130 7.84 3.72 -9.82
N CYS A 131 8.48 4.83 -10.21
CA CYS A 131 7.79 6.04 -10.65
C CYS A 131 6.98 5.82 -11.93
N ILE A 132 5.95 6.65 -12.13
CA ILE A 132 5.10 6.61 -13.31
C ILE A 132 5.61 7.66 -14.29
N ARG A 133 6.17 7.22 -15.43
CA ARG A 133 6.69 8.13 -16.45
C ARG A 133 5.62 8.44 -17.48
N MET A 134 5.56 9.69 -17.92
CA MET A 134 4.66 10.17 -18.97
C MET A 134 5.46 10.91 -20.04
N TYR A 135 4.87 11.10 -21.22
CA TYR A 135 5.36 12.11 -22.14
C TYR A 135 5.32 13.50 -21.48
N ASN A 136 6.29 14.35 -21.79
CA ASN A 136 6.39 15.69 -21.20
C ASN A 136 5.13 16.54 -21.44
N SER A 137 4.55 16.46 -22.66
CA SER A 137 3.29 17.13 -22.99
C SER A 137 2.14 16.70 -22.09
N ASP A 138 2.05 15.40 -21.78
CA ASP A 138 0.95 14.84 -21.00
C ASP A 138 1.07 15.19 -19.52
N VAL A 139 2.28 15.12 -18.95
CA VAL A 139 2.48 15.51 -17.54
C VAL A 139 2.29 17.03 -17.35
N GLU A 140 2.63 17.85 -18.34
CA GLU A 140 2.36 19.29 -18.31
C GLU A 140 0.87 19.61 -18.30
N GLU A 141 0.09 18.84 -19.05
CA GLU A 141 -1.37 18.93 -19.04
C GLU A 141 -1.92 18.57 -17.65
N LEU A 142 -1.51 17.42 -17.09
CA LEU A 142 -1.93 17.00 -15.75
C LEU A 142 -1.50 18.02 -14.69
N TYR A 143 -0.28 18.53 -14.77
CA TYR A 143 0.24 19.53 -13.85
C TYR A 143 -0.63 20.78 -13.81
N LYS A 144 -1.14 21.26 -14.94
CA LYS A 144 -2.03 22.43 -14.98
C LYS A 144 -3.42 22.11 -14.39
N LYS A 145 -3.95 20.91 -14.63
CA LYS A 145 -5.33 20.51 -14.25
C LYS A 145 -5.46 20.10 -12.79
N LEU A 146 -4.47 19.38 -12.25
CA LEU A 146 -4.61 18.68 -10.97
C LEU A 146 -4.21 19.55 -9.78
N PRO A 147 -5.11 19.76 -8.80
CA PRO A 147 -4.73 20.35 -7.52
C PRO A 147 -3.93 19.35 -6.67
N LEU A 148 -3.22 19.85 -5.66
CA LEU A 148 -2.71 19.02 -4.58
C LEU A 148 -3.86 18.25 -3.92
N ARG A 149 -3.51 17.13 -3.28
CA ARG A 149 -4.42 16.17 -2.62
C ARG A 149 -5.35 15.40 -3.57
N THR A 150 -5.18 15.55 -4.88
CA THR A 150 -5.80 14.67 -5.88
C THR A 150 -5.46 13.21 -5.56
N THR A 151 -6.48 12.37 -5.49
CA THR A 151 -6.35 10.93 -5.24
C THR A 151 -5.75 10.23 -6.45
N VAL A 152 -4.76 9.39 -6.21
CA VAL A 152 -4.14 8.49 -7.19
C VAL A 152 -4.34 7.06 -6.69
N VAL A 153 -5.13 6.27 -7.41
CA VAL A 153 -5.37 4.86 -7.11
C VAL A 153 -4.52 4.03 -8.06
N ILE A 154 -3.65 3.20 -7.50
CA ILE A 154 -2.80 2.26 -8.23
C ILE A 154 -3.22 0.85 -7.84
N GLU A 155 -3.73 0.11 -8.81
CA GLU A 155 -4.28 -1.24 -8.64
C GLU A 155 -3.41 -2.28 -9.34
N GLY A 156 -3.37 -3.48 -8.79
CA GLY A 156 -2.62 -4.61 -9.32
C GLY A 156 -2.43 -5.67 -8.25
N ASP A 157 -1.85 -6.80 -8.64
CA ASP A 157 -1.46 -7.86 -7.71
C ASP A 157 -0.04 -7.58 -7.16
N PRO A 158 0.12 -7.35 -5.84
CA PRO A 158 1.44 -7.20 -5.21
C PRO A 158 2.34 -8.42 -5.41
N LEU A 159 1.76 -9.62 -5.62
CA LEU A 159 2.51 -10.87 -5.78
C LEU A 159 2.82 -11.22 -7.23
N ARG A 160 2.48 -10.37 -8.21
CA ARG A 160 2.65 -10.66 -9.64
C ARG A 160 4.07 -11.11 -10.04
N SER A 161 5.11 -10.52 -9.43
CA SER A 161 6.50 -10.84 -9.77
C SER A 161 7.12 -11.95 -8.93
N LEU A 162 6.51 -12.28 -7.78
CA LEU A 162 7.07 -13.20 -6.76
C LEU A 162 8.57 -13.00 -6.50
N ARG A 163 9.06 -11.74 -6.56
CA ARG A 163 10.48 -11.46 -6.32
C ARG A 163 10.88 -11.88 -4.91
N VAL A 164 12.15 -12.24 -4.75
CA VAL A 164 12.73 -12.48 -3.43
C VAL A 164 12.79 -11.16 -2.68
N LEU A 165 12.16 -11.10 -1.51
CA LEU A 165 12.20 -9.91 -0.66
C LEU A 165 13.32 -10.06 0.35
N GLU A 166 14.15 -9.04 0.43
CA GLU A 166 15.30 -8.99 1.32
C GLU A 166 15.54 -7.57 1.83
N TYR A 167 16.51 -7.42 2.71
CA TYR A 167 16.88 -6.15 3.31
C TYR A 167 16.99 -5.01 2.28
N GLY A 168 16.41 -3.85 2.59
CA GLY A 168 16.41 -2.67 1.73
C GLY A 168 15.32 -2.64 0.65
N ASN A 169 14.64 -3.76 0.41
CA ASN A 169 13.52 -3.79 -0.54
C ASN A 169 12.31 -3.04 0.02
N ALA A 170 11.50 -2.47 -0.88
CA ALA A 170 10.29 -1.77 -0.50
C ALA A 170 9.18 -2.00 -1.54
N GLY A 171 7.93 -1.96 -1.09
CA GLY A 171 6.78 -2.14 -1.98
C GLY A 171 5.52 -2.66 -1.26
N ALA A 172 4.45 -2.79 -2.05
CA ALA A 172 3.19 -3.33 -1.59
C ALA A 172 3.28 -4.83 -1.25
N ASP A 173 4.19 -5.56 -1.90
CA ASP A 173 4.58 -6.95 -1.60
C ASP A 173 5.20 -7.08 -0.21
N VAL A 174 6.15 -6.21 0.13
CA VAL A 174 6.73 -6.12 1.48
C VAL A 174 5.64 -5.81 2.50
N GLN A 175 4.77 -4.86 2.20
CA GLN A 175 3.67 -4.50 3.10
C GLN A 175 2.69 -5.67 3.31
N LEU A 176 2.41 -6.45 2.27
CA LEU A 176 1.59 -7.66 2.34
C LEU A 176 2.23 -8.72 3.25
N VAL A 177 3.52 -8.99 3.07
CA VAL A 177 4.28 -9.91 3.92
C VAL A 177 4.30 -9.43 5.38
N GLN A 178 4.57 -8.14 5.64
CA GLN A 178 4.53 -7.57 6.98
C GLN A 178 3.16 -7.75 7.64
N ARG A 179 2.05 -7.52 6.92
CA ARG A 179 0.70 -7.75 7.45
C ARG A 179 0.49 -9.21 7.79
N ARG A 180 0.97 -10.13 6.94
CA ARG A 180 0.80 -11.57 7.17
C ARG A 180 1.63 -12.05 8.37
N LEU A 181 2.90 -11.66 8.46
CA LEU A 181 3.74 -11.93 9.62
C LEU A 181 3.14 -11.36 10.91
N LYS A 182 2.51 -10.18 10.83
CA LYS A 182 1.83 -9.55 11.97
C LYS A 182 0.62 -10.36 12.44
N GLN A 183 -0.22 -10.82 11.50
CA GLN A 183 -1.35 -11.71 11.81
C GLN A 183 -0.91 -13.02 12.47
N LEU A 184 0.27 -13.53 12.09
CA LEU A 184 0.86 -14.75 12.64
C LEU A 184 1.65 -14.51 13.94
N GLY A 185 1.76 -13.27 14.42
CA GLY A 185 2.45 -12.93 15.67
C GLY A 185 3.97 -12.73 15.56
N TYR A 186 4.56 -12.81 14.36
CA TYR A 186 6.01 -12.66 14.16
C TYR A 186 6.46 -11.20 13.98
N PHE A 187 5.57 -10.29 13.60
CA PHE A 187 5.91 -8.89 13.30
C PHE A 187 5.13 -7.89 14.16
N GLN A 188 5.84 -7.11 14.98
CA GLN A 188 5.24 -6.13 15.89
C GLN A 188 5.27 -4.68 15.36
N GLY A 189 6.03 -4.42 14.29
CA GLY A 189 6.19 -3.09 13.72
C GLY A 189 4.97 -2.55 12.95
N LYS A 190 5.13 -1.36 12.38
CA LYS A 190 4.21 -0.80 11.39
C LYS A 190 4.44 -1.50 10.05
N CYS A 191 3.35 -1.88 9.37
CA CYS A 191 3.43 -2.40 8.01
C CYS A 191 3.65 -1.22 7.04
N ASP A 192 4.87 -0.69 7.05
CA ASP A 192 5.27 0.52 6.34
C ASP A 192 5.68 0.26 4.88
N GLY A 193 5.79 -1.01 4.48
CA GLY A 193 6.23 -1.44 3.16
C GLY A 193 7.75 -1.41 2.97
N ARG A 194 8.54 -1.31 4.05
CA ARG A 194 10.01 -1.35 4.02
C ARG A 194 10.55 -2.63 4.64
N PHE A 195 11.43 -3.32 3.92
CA PHE A 195 12.10 -4.51 4.42
C PHE A 195 13.36 -4.09 5.18
N GLY A 196 13.17 -3.62 6.41
CA GLY A 196 14.25 -3.25 7.32
C GLY A 196 14.62 -4.36 8.31
N PRO A 197 15.46 -4.04 9.32
CA PRO A 197 15.91 -5.02 10.33
C PRO A 197 14.76 -5.72 11.06
N VAL A 198 13.69 -4.99 11.40
CA VAL A 198 12.52 -5.54 12.10
C VAL A 198 11.77 -6.56 11.22
N THR A 199 11.65 -6.28 9.92
CA THR A 199 11.03 -7.22 8.97
C THR A 199 11.90 -8.45 8.80
N GLN A 200 13.21 -8.27 8.64
CA GLN A 200 14.16 -9.39 8.52
C GLN A 200 14.12 -10.30 9.75
N PHE A 201 14.14 -9.73 10.96
CA PHE A 201 14.04 -10.49 12.20
C PHE A 201 12.72 -11.28 12.29
N ALA A 202 11.60 -10.67 11.92
CA ALA A 202 10.30 -11.36 11.87
C ALA A 202 10.29 -12.53 10.88
N VAL A 203 10.91 -12.36 9.70
CA VAL A 203 11.05 -13.43 8.70
C VAL A 203 11.93 -14.55 9.22
N THR A 204 13.07 -14.24 9.85
CA THR A 204 13.95 -15.26 10.44
C THR A 204 13.24 -16.08 11.52
N ASN A 205 12.46 -15.43 12.40
CA ASN A 205 11.69 -16.13 13.42
C ASN A 205 10.58 -17.01 12.82
N PHE A 206 9.91 -16.51 11.78
CA PHE A 206 8.95 -17.29 11.02
C PHE A 206 9.61 -18.52 10.37
N GLN A 207 10.79 -18.35 9.77
CA GLN A 207 11.56 -19.44 9.17
C GLN A 207 11.95 -20.49 10.22
N LEU A 208 12.47 -20.06 11.37
CA LEU A 208 12.80 -20.95 12.49
C LEU A 208 11.57 -21.76 12.93
N ALA A 209 10.43 -21.11 13.16
CA ALA A 209 9.21 -21.76 13.62
C ALA A 209 8.63 -22.76 12.60
N ASN A 210 8.87 -22.55 11.31
CA ASN A 210 8.38 -23.42 10.23
C ASN A 210 9.46 -24.36 9.66
N ARG A 211 10.60 -24.51 10.34
CA ARG A 211 11.72 -25.39 9.93
C ARG A 211 12.28 -25.07 8.54
N LEU A 212 12.27 -23.79 8.17
CA LEU A 212 12.88 -23.28 6.95
C LEU A 212 14.32 -22.78 7.22
N PRO A 213 15.18 -22.70 6.20
CA PRO A 213 16.48 -22.03 6.32
C PRO A 213 16.32 -20.58 6.78
N MET A 214 17.03 -20.19 7.83
CA MET A 214 16.98 -18.86 8.48
C MET A 214 17.74 -17.78 7.71
N VAL A 215 17.47 -17.63 6.42
CA VAL A 215 18.17 -16.69 5.53
C VAL A 215 17.68 -15.24 5.70
N GLY A 216 16.52 -15.02 6.32
CA GLY A 216 15.96 -13.68 6.56
C GLY A 216 15.39 -13.00 5.31
N SER A 217 15.29 -13.71 4.19
CA SER A 217 14.62 -13.29 2.96
C SER A 217 13.33 -14.10 2.72
N VAL A 218 12.41 -13.57 1.93
CA VAL A 218 11.14 -14.22 1.58
C VAL A 218 11.19 -14.59 0.11
N GLY A 219 11.33 -15.88 -0.17
CA GLY A 219 11.23 -16.46 -1.50
C GLY A 219 9.96 -17.30 -1.67
N LEU A 220 9.96 -18.15 -2.70
CA LEU A 220 8.78 -18.96 -3.07
C LEU A 220 8.30 -19.87 -1.92
N ARG A 221 9.23 -20.45 -1.15
CA ARG A 221 8.92 -21.31 0.00
C ARG A 221 8.19 -20.51 1.08
N GLU A 222 8.71 -19.35 1.45
CA GLU A 222 8.11 -18.48 2.44
C GLU A 222 6.75 -17.95 1.97
N TYR A 223 6.57 -17.60 0.69
CA TYR A 223 5.24 -17.20 0.18
C TYR A 223 4.20 -18.31 0.33
N LYS A 224 4.57 -19.57 0.05
CA LYS A 224 3.71 -20.75 0.25
C LYS A 224 3.40 -20.97 1.72
N GLU A 225 4.42 -20.92 2.59
CA GLU A 225 4.25 -21.13 4.02
C GLU A 225 3.47 -20.01 4.72
N LEU A 226 3.61 -18.78 4.24
CA LEU A 226 2.79 -17.65 4.67
C LEU A 226 1.33 -17.79 4.20
N GLY A 227 1.01 -18.73 3.31
CA GLY A 227 -0.33 -18.88 2.71
C GLY A 227 -0.70 -17.72 1.79
N LEU A 228 0.30 -17.04 1.22
CA LEU A 228 0.10 -15.95 0.27
C LEU A 228 -0.10 -16.44 -1.16
N ILE A 229 0.35 -17.67 -1.44
CA ILE A 229 0.13 -18.41 -2.69
C ILE A 229 -0.27 -19.85 -2.36
N LYS A 230 -0.88 -20.55 -3.32
CA LYS A 230 -1.32 -21.95 -3.14
C LYS A 230 -0.12 -22.87 -2.87
N ARG A 231 -0.35 -23.86 -2.01
CA ARG A 231 0.53 -25.03 -1.86
C ARG A 231 0.13 -26.03 -2.96
N ASP A 232 1.12 -26.58 -3.65
CA ASP A 232 0.93 -27.63 -4.66
C ASP A 232 0.49 -28.94 -3.99
#